data_AF-A0AAV4F8R0-F1
#
_entry.id   AF-A0AAV4F8R0-F1
#
_cell.length_a   1.000
_cell.length_b   1.000
_cell.length_c   1.000
_cell.angle_alpha   90.00
_cell.angle_beta   90.00
_cell.angle_gamma   90.00
#
_symmetry.space_group_name_H-M   'P 1'
#
loop_
_entity.id
_entity.type
_entity.pdbx_description
1 polymer ?
#
loop_
_entity_poly.entity_id
_entity_poly.type
_entity_poly.pdbx_seq_one_letter_code
_entity_poly.pdbx_strand_id
1 'polypeptide(L)'
;MTDFFKSALGGIIGTGQSREGNSFVGELVELGNQKLRVKRLVAEGGFALVFVAQDVTSGKEYALKRLLANDEEKTKAVIEEVKFL
;
A
#
# COMPACT_ATOMS: atom_id res chain seq x y z
N MET A 1 -12.35 29.58 7.16
CA MET A 1 -12.81 28.65 6.11
C MET A 1 -11.80 28.71 4.96
N THR A 2 -10.64 28.09 5.12
CA THR A 2 -9.48 28.31 4.22
C THR A 2 -8.65 27.04 4.12
N ASP A 3 -9.20 25.96 3.56
CA ASP A 3 -8.47 24.68 3.46
C ASP A 3 -8.76 23.93 2.14
N PHE A 4 -8.98 24.64 1.04
CA PHE A 4 -9.19 24.02 -0.28
C PHE A 4 -7.99 24.11 -1.24
N PHE A 5 -6.89 24.79 -0.86
CA PHE A 5 -5.78 25.07 -1.78
C PHE A 5 -4.48 24.29 -1.53
N LYS A 6 -4.49 23.24 -0.69
CA LYS A 6 -3.25 22.49 -0.37
C LYS A 6 -3.01 21.19 -1.14
N SER A 7 -3.95 20.71 -1.96
CA SER A 7 -3.85 19.35 -2.52
C SER A 7 -3.38 19.22 -3.98
N ALA A 8 -2.99 20.30 -4.66
CA ALA A 8 -2.67 20.21 -6.10
C ALA A 8 -1.28 20.69 -6.55
N LEU A 9 -0.41 21.15 -5.65
CA LEU A 9 0.83 21.83 -6.05
C LEU A 9 2.13 21.26 -5.43
N GLY A 10 2.17 19.95 -5.17
CA GLY A 10 3.37 19.29 -4.66
C GLY A 10 3.69 18.02 -5.45
N GLY A 11 4.47 18.12 -6.54
CA GLY A 11 5.15 16.91 -7.02
C GLY A 11 5.72 16.88 -8.43
N ILE A 12 5.39 17.82 -9.33
CA ILE A 12 6.10 17.95 -10.61
C ILE A 12 7.46 18.60 -10.35
N ILE A 13 8.44 17.82 -9.87
CA ILE A 13 9.89 18.05 -9.95
C ILE A 13 10.59 16.83 -9.30
N GLY A 14 11.53 16.21 -10.05
CA GLY A 14 12.60 15.38 -9.48
C GLY A 14 12.45 13.85 -9.62
N THR A 15 13.08 13.32 -10.68
CA THR A 15 13.95 12.12 -10.69
C THR A 15 13.48 10.82 -10.01
N GLY A 16 13.22 9.81 -10.83
CA GLY A 16 13.70 8.42 -10.69
C GLY A 16 13.34 7.63 -9.43
N GLN A 17 12.45 6.64 -9.59
CA GLN A 17 12.44 5.38 -8.82
C GLN A 17 12.52 5.48 -7.28
N SER A 18 11.63 6.23 -6.62
CA SER A 18 11.45 6.15 -5.14
C SER A 18 10.11 6.72 -4.62
N ARG A 19 9.07 6.82 -5.46
CA ARG A 19 7.80 7.49 -5.10
C ARG A 19 6.56 6.58 -5.02
N GLU A 20 6.65 5.33 -5.47
CA GLU A 20 5.47 4.45 -5.51
C GLU A 20 5.06 3.93 -4.13
N GLY A 21 6.01 3.75 -3.20
CA GLY A 21 5.72 3.28 -1.84
C GLY A 21 4.91 4.28 -1.02
N ASN A 22 5.16 5.58 -1.18
CA ASN A 22 4.45 6.62 -0.42
C ASN A 22 3.14 7.05 -1.11
N SER A 23 3.05 6.93 -2.44
CA SER A 23 1.81 7.23 -3.17
C SER A 23 0.66 6.29 -2.83
N PHE A 24 0.93 5.13 -2.23
CA PHE A 24 -0.10 4.17 -1.83
C PHE A 24 -0.75 4.53 -0.48
N VAL A 25 -0.15 5.44 0.30
CA VAL A 25 -0.73 5.91 1.54
C VAL A 25 -1.90 6.85 1.24
N GLY A 26 -3.05 6.58 1.86
CA GLY A 26 -4.29 7.31 1.63
C GLY A 26 -5.25 6.64 0.65
N GLU A 27 -4.76 5.67 -0.14
CA GLU A 27 -5.57 4.84 -1.04
C GLU A 27 -6.54 3.95 -0.26
N LEU A 28 -7.62 3.56 -0.95
CA LEU A 28 -8.65 2.68 -0.43
C LEU A 28 -8.62 1.37 -1.21
N VAL A 29 -8.34 0.28 -0.50
CA VAL A 29 -8.17 -1.06 -1.06
C VAL A 29 -9.38 -1.90 -0.71
N GLU A 30 -9.99 -2.50 -1.73
CA GLU A 30 -11.13 -3.40 -1.56
C GLU A 30 -10.66 -4.86 -1.59
N LEU A 31 -10.90 -5.58 -0.50
CA LEU A 31 -10.57 -7.00 -0.33
C LEU A 31 -11.85 -7.77 -0.03
N GLY A 32 -12.51 -8.28 -1.07
CA GLY A 32 -13.82 -8.90 -0.96
C GLY A 32 -14.83 -7.90 -0.39
N ASN A 33 -15.37 -8.18 0.80
CA ASN A 33 -16.33 -7.31 1.47
C ASN A 33 -15.69 -6.27 2.40
N GLN A 34 -14.35 -6.26 2.52
CA GLN A 34 -13.63 -5.31 3.38
C GLN A 34 -13.10 -4.14 2.56
N LYS A 35 -13.24 -2.93 3.11
CA LYS A 35 -12.69 -1.70 2.54
C LYS A 35 -11.64 -1.15 3.48
N LEU A 36 -10.37 -1.27 3.10
CA LEU A 36 -9.24 -0.87 3.93
C LEU A 36 -8.64 0.44 3.43
N ARG A 37 -8.52 1.43 4.31
CA ARG A 37 -7.78 2.65 4.03
C ARG A 37 -6.34 2.50 4.44
N VAL A 38 -5.41 2.71 3.51
CA VAL A 38 -3.97 2.65 3.79
C VAL A 38 -3.55 3.89 4.58
N LYS A 39 -3.01 3.72 5.78
CA LYS A 39 -2.65 4.83 6.68
C LYS A 39 -1.20 5.25 6.60
N ARG A 40 -0.28 4.28 6.59
CA ARG A 40 1.17 4.54 6.57
C ARG A 40 1.95 3.29 6.19
N LEU A 41 3.13 3.49 5.60
CA LEU A 41 4.14 2.44 5.43
C LEU A 41 4.78 2.12 6.78
N VAL A 42 5.03 0.83 7.04
CA VAL A 42 5.69 0.35 8.27
C VAL A 42 6.96 -0.44 8.01
N ALA A 43 7.08 -1.08 6.85
CA ALA A 43 8.32 -1.73 6.45
C ALA A 43 8.48 -1.72 4.93
N GLU A 44 9.72 -1.62 4.49
CA GLU A 44 10.13 -1.75 3.10
C GLU A 44 11.14 -2.90 2.99
N GLY A 45 10.98 -3.72 1.97
CA GLY A 45 11.94 -4.74 1.59
C GLY A 45 12.04 -4.80 0.06
N GLY A 46 13.10 -5.42 -0.45
CA GLY A 46 13.37 -5.47 -1.89
C GLY A 46 12.28 -6.13 -2.74
N PHE A 47 11.36 -6.87 -2.11
CA PHE A 47 10.27 -7.59 -2.79
C PHE A 47 8.88 -7.28 -2.24
N ALA A 48 8.78 -6.47 -1.18
CA ALA A 48 7.53 -6.24 -0.46
C ALA A 48 7.50 -4.90 0.26
N LEU A 49 6.31 -4.31 0.33
CA LEU A 49 6.00 -3.15 1.17
C LEU A 49 4.94 -3.56 2.19
N VAL A 50 5.11 -3.19 3.46
CA VAL A 50 4.11 -3.46 4.50
C VAL A 50 3.53 -2.13 4.96
N PHE A 51 2.21 -2.04 4.96
CA PHE A 51 1.46 -0.86 5.40
C PHE A 51 0.56 -1.21 6.58
N VAL A 52 0.23 -0.20 7.38
CA VAL A 52 -0.95 -0.26 8.25
C VAL A 52 -2.14 0.19 7.42
N ALA A 53 -3.17 -0.66 7.36
CA ALA A 53 -4.45 -0.33 6.75
C ALA A 53 -5.56 -0.48 7.79
N GLN A 54 -6.58 0.37 7.72
CA GLN A 54 -7.71 0.35 8.65
C GLN A 54 -8.99 0.09 7.89
N ASP A 55 -9.78 -0.88 8.35
CA ASP A 55 -11.12 -1.08 7.82
C ASP A 55 -11.99 0.14 8.13
N VAL A 56 -12.59 0.70 7.08
CA VAL A 56 -13.44 1.88 7.16
C VAL A 56 -14.73 1.58 7.93
N THR A 57 -15.19 0.33 7.94
CA THR A 57 -16.45 -0.07 8.58
C THR A 57 -16.26 -0.42 10.05
N SER A 58 -15.30 -1.31 10.34
CA SER A 58 -15.06 -1.78 11.72
C SER A 58 -14.05 -0.94 12.50
N GLY A 59 -13.24 -0.11 11.85
CA GLY A 59 -12.15 0.63 12.47
C GLY A 59 -10.95 -0.23 12.87
N LYS A 60 -10.99 -1.55 12.62
CA LYS A 60 -9.91 -2.48 12.94
C LYS A 60 -8.70 -2.24 12.04
N GLU A 61 -7.52 -2.26 12.63
CA GLU A 61 -6.25 -2.10 11.92
C GLU A 61 -5.67 -3.47 11.51
N TYR A 62 -5.06 -3.49 10.33
CA TYR A 62 -4.48 -4.64 9.68
C TYR A 62 -3.09 -4.28 9.12
N ALA A 63 -2.22 -5.28 9.03
CA ALA A 63 -0.99 -5.19 8.27
C ALA A 63 -1.28 -5.61 6.82
N LEU A 64 -1.09 -4.70 5.86
CA LEU A 64 -1.25 -4.94 4.44
C LEU A 64 0.13 -5.11 3.80
N LYS A 65 0.51 -6.34 3.44
CA LYS A 65 1.76 -6.65 2.74
C LYS A 65 1.50 -6.67 1.24
N ARG A 66 2.08 -5.72 0.51
CA ARG A 66 2.07 -5.63 -0.95
C ARG A 66 3.33 -6.30 -1.50
N LEU A 67 3.17 -7.49 -2.06
CA LEU A 67 4.24 -8.27 -2.69
C LEU A 67 4.35 -7.89 -4.17
N LEU A 68 5.57 -7.63 -4.64
CA LEU A 68 5.85 -7.31 -6.05
C LEU A 68 6.45 -8.55 -6.72
N ALA A 69 5.65 -9.23 -7.56
CA ALA A 69 6.09 -10.36 -8.35
C ALA A 69 6.06 -9.99 -9.83
N ASN A 70 7.24 -9.96 -10.46
CA ASN A 70 7.41 -9.63 -11.88
C ASN A 70 7.68 -10.87 -12.76
N ASP A 71 7.89 -12.04 -12.15
CA ASP A 71 8.21 -13.31 -12.82
C ASP A 71 7.39 -14.45 -12.21
N GLU A 72 7.16 -15.52 -12.97
CA GLU A 72 6.37 -16.68 -12.53
C GLU A 72 6.95 -17.37 -11.28
N GLU A 73 8.27 -17.44 -11.15
CA GLU A 73 8.93 -18.03 -9.97
C GLU A 73 8.61 -17.24 -8.69
N LYS A 74 8.62 -15.91 -8.78
CA LYS A 74 8.25 -15.04 -7.65
C LYS A 74 6.77 -15.13 -7.34
N THR A 75 5.92 -15.21 -8.36
CA THR A 75 4.47 -15.44 -8.17
C THR A 75 4.21 -16.75 -7.45
N LYS A 76 4.89 -17.84 -7.83
CA LYS A 76 4.80 -19.13 -7.13
C LYS A 76 5.28 -19.02 -5.69
N ALA A 77 6.40 -18.35 -5.45
CA ALA A 77 6.92 -18.14 -4.09
C ALA A 77 5.92 -17.35 -3.21
N VAL A 78 5.27 -16.32 -3.76
CA VAL A 78 4.21 -15.56 -3.07
C VAL A 78 3.02 -16.46 -2.73
N ILE A 79 2.58 -17.31 -3.67
CA ILE A 79 1.45 -18.22 -3.43
C ILE A 79 1.80 -19.25 -2.34
N GLU A 80 3.02 -19.81 -2.36
CA GLU A 80 3.48 -20.74 -1.33
C GLU A 80 3.59 -20.07 0.05
N GLU A 81 4.05 -18.81 0.11
CA GLU A 81 4.06 -18.03 1.35
C GLU A 81 2.64 -17.86 1.92
N VAL A 82 1.65 -17.56 1.05
CA VAL A 82 0.25 -17.43 1.47
C VAL A 82 -0.33 -18.76 1.93
N LYS A 83 0.02 -19.88 1.30
CA LYS A 83 -0.46 -21.22 1.72
C LYS A 83 0.08 -21.66 3.08
N PHE A 84 1.24 -21.15 3.48
CA PHE A 84 1.87 -21.52 4.74
C PHE A 84 1.24 -20.83 5.95
N LEU A 85 0.59 -19.69 5.75
CA LEU A 85 -0.08 -18.88 6.78
C LEU A 85 -1.52 -19.31 7.03
#